data_AF-A0A2T5JRR5-F1
#
_entry.id   AF-A0A2T5JRR5-F1
#
_cell.length_a   1.000
_cell.length_b   1.000
_cell.length_c   1.000
_cell.angle_alpha   90.00
_cell.angle_beta   90.00
_cell.angle_gamma   90.00
#
_symmetry.space_group_name_H-M   'P 1'
#
loop_
_entity.id
_entity.type
_entity.pdbx_description
1 polymer ?
#
loop_
_entity_poly.entity_id
_entity_poly.type
_entity_poly.pdbx_seq_one_letter_code
_entity_poly.pdbx_strand_id
1 'polypeptide(L)'
;MHILPRYSVILTLCATTIGCAGFRGGWESAAYVGDALPAALIESKLQQEAGERTLDLPGVKLQVKIDNQLRTYDTQIFFGLPLSVDPRNVYPKNHRPGKTRIFVNVTPETGAFVFRPLMASLVAGDKQYQAVRGYQFGMWDTTKNEWQLVESGGKWEHRDVGTEFVLASPGTRYLLSLEFDVPVPSPESHDIALDLSAALRDTENTGNPPLPLIRFAPVRWKEGYT
;
A
#
# COMPACT_ATOMS: atom_id res chain seq x y z
N MET A 1 48.37 -11.25 -44.33
CA MET A 1 47.68 -9.94 -44.38
C MET A 1 46.22 -10.21 -44.74
N HIS A 2 45.26 -9.50 -44.12
CA HIS A 2 43.78 -9.72 -44.09
C HIS A 2 43.37 -10.85 -43.11
N ILE A 3 42.96 -10.66 -41.84
CA ILE A 3 42.12 -9.71 -41.09
C ILE A 3 40.62 -9.74 -41.49
N LEU A 4 39.81 -10.26 -40.53
CA LEU A 4 38.34 -10.24 -40.33
C LEU A 4 37.51 -11.42 -40.93
N PRO A 5 36.47 -11.93 -40.21
CA PRO A 5 35.51 -11.12 -39.45
C PRO A 5 35.32 -11.49 -37.98
N ARG A 6 35.64 -10.52 -37.12
CA ARG A 6 35.18 -10.39 -35.71
C ARG A 6 33.68 -10.07 -35.60
N TYR A 7 32.93 -10.08 -36.71
CA TYR A 7 31.52 -9.67 -36.77
C TYR A 7 30.55 -10.76 -36.30
N SER A 8 30.93 -12.05 -36.32
CA SER A 8 30.02 -13.13 -35.91
C SER A 8 29.84 -13.28 -34.40
N VAL A 9 30.71 -12.69 -33.58
CA VAL A 9 30.57 -12.72 -32.11
C VAL A 9 29.69 -11.58 -31.60
N ILE A 10 29.61 -10.47 -32.35
CA ILE A 10 28.81 -9.29 -31.96
C ILE A 10 27.31 -9.54 -32.20
N LEU A 11 26.93 -10.32 -33.22
CA LEU A 11 25.53 -10.63 -33.52
C LEU A 11 24.88 -11.59 -32.51
N THR A 12 25.65 -12.54 -31.94
CA THR A 12 25.13 -13.47 -30.92
C THR A 12 24.93 -12.79 -29.56
N LEU A 13 25.73 -11.76 -29.25
CA LEU A 13 25.61 -10.97 -28.02
C LEU A 13 24.44 -9.97 -28.07
N CYS A 14 24.01 -9.54 -29.26
CA CYS A 14 22.82 -8.70 -29.43
C CYS A 14 21.49 -9.49 -29.41
N ALA A 15 21.54 -10.82 -29.62
CA ALA A 15 20.34 -11.66 -29.59
C ALA A 15 20.00 -12.19 -28.18
N THR A 16 20.94 -12.17 -27.23
CA THR A 16 20.72 -12.61 -25.85
C THR A 16 20.25 -11.51 -24.91
N THR A 17 20.23 -10.25 -25.34
CA THR A 17 19.74 -9.10 -24.55
C THR A 17 18.31 -8.69 -24.88
N ILE A 18 17.63 -9.41 -25.77
CA ILE A 18 16.17 -9.26 -25.96
C ILE A 18 15.51 -10.03 -24.82
N GLY A 19 15.53 -9.41 -23.63
CA GLY A 19 14.89 -9.94 -22.43
C GLY A 19 13.44 -10.31 -22.69
N CYS A 20 12.94 -11.27 -21.91
CA CYS A 20 11.52 -11.52 -21.78
C CYS A 20 10.83 -10.23 -21.32
N ALA A 21 10.39 -9.41 -22.27
CA ALA A 21 9.66 -8.20 -21.97
C ALA A 21 8.21 -8.57 -21.66
N GLY A 22 7.58 -7.86 -20.76
CA GLY A 22 6.14 -7.99 -20.59
C GLY A 22 5.68 -7.02 -19.54
N PHE A 23 4.38 -7.01 -19.27
CA PHE A 23 3.83 -6.13 -18.26
C PHE A 23 2.57 -6.73 -17.66
N ARG A 24 2.34 -6.42 -16.40
CA ARG A 24 1.08 -6.65 -15.70
C ARG A 24 0.48 -5.32 -15.28
N GLY A 25 -0.83 -5.32 -15.08
CA GLY A 25 -1.51 -4.13 -14.61
C GLY A 25 -2.96 -4.38 -14.23
N GLY A 26 -3.58 -3.31 -13.77
CA GLY A 26 -4.98 -3.31 -13.41
C GLY A 26 -5.31 -2.09 -12.55
N TRP A 27 -6.08 -2.32 -11.49
CA TRP A 27 -6.64 -1.26 -10.66
C TRP A 27 -6.17 -1.36 -9.23
N GLU A 28 -6.04 -0.23 -8.56
CA GLU A 28 -5.89 -0.13 -7.11
C GLU A 28 -6.58 1.12 -6.58
N SER A 29 -6.84 1.16 -5.28
CA SER A 29 -7.39 2.35 -4.62
C SER A 29 -6.29 3.26 -4.10
N ALA A 30 -6.32 4.53 -4.52
CA ALA A 30 -5.41 5.57 -4.02
C ALA A 30 -6.11 6.49 -3.02
N ALA A 31 -5.51 6.66 -1.84
CA ALA A 31 -6.03 7.52 -0.79
C ALA A 31 -5.89 9.01 -1.14
N TYR A 32 -6.88 9.81 -0.76
CA TYR A 32 -6.87 11.27 -0.81
C TYR A 32 -7.77 11.87 0.26
N VAL A 33 -7.67 13.18 0.45
CA VAL A 33 -8.48 13.97 1.39
C VAL A 33 -9.11 15.15 0.66
N GLY A 34 -10.32 15.52 1.06
CA GLY A 34 -11.11 16.59 0.45
C GLY A 34 -12.23 16.08 -0.45
N ASP A 35 -12.98 17.02 -1.03
CA ASP A 35 -14.17 16.70 -1.84
C ASP A 35 -13.84 16.55 -3.34
N ALA A 36 -12.74 17.13 -3.79
CA ALA A 36 -12.29 17.03 -5.17
C ALA A 36 -11.12 16.05 -5.27
N LEU A 37 -11.13 15.22 -6.32
CA LEU A 37 -10.02 14.34 -6.64
C LEU A 37 -8.76 15.18 -6.96
N PRO A 38 -7.64 15.01 -6.25
CA PRO A 38 -6.39 15.71 -6.55
C PRO A 38 -5.99 15.61 -8.03
N ALA A 39 -5.53 16.72 -8.64
CA ALA A 39 -5.03 16.72 -10.02
C ALA A 39 -3.89 15.71 -10.24
N ALA A 40 -3.05 15.49 -9.23
CA ALA A 40 -1.99 14.47 -9.24
C ALA A 40 -2.50 13.02 -9.36
N LEU A 41 -3.77 12.74 -9.06
CA LEU A 41 -4.43 11.44 -9.32
C LEU A 41 -4.93 11.32 -10.76
N ILE A 42 -5.26 12.45 -11.38
CA ILE A 42 -5.71 12.52 -12.77
C ILE A 42 -4.51 12.39 -13.73
N GLU A 43 -3.37 13.00 -13.37
CA GLU A 43 -2.15 13.03 -14.18
C GLU A 43 -1.28 11.77 -14.06
N SER A 44 -1.46 10.92 -13.04
CA SER A 44 -0.69 9.66 -12.88
C SER A 44 -1.03 8.57 -13.90
N LYS A 45 -1.56 8.94 -15.08
CA LYS A 45 -1.64 8.08 -16.28
C LYS A 45 -0.26 7.71 -16.82
N LEU A 46 0.81 8.38 -16.38
CA LEU A 46 2.19 8.11 -16.80
C LEU A 46 3.08 8.05 -15.56
N GLN A 47 3.80 6.92 -15.45
CA GLN A 47 4.89 6.60 -14.52
C GLN A 47 4.54 6.12 -13.11
N GLN A 48 5.16 4.98 -12.81
CA GLN A 48 5.22 4.23 -11.57
C GLN A 48 5.55 5.16 -10.40
N GLU A 49 4.61 5.35 -9.48
CA GLU A 49 4.85 5.56 -8.03
C GLU A 49 3.52 5.69 -7.27
N ALA A 50 2.50 4.92 -7.66
CA ALA A 50 1.28 4.80 -6.85
C ALA A 50 1.52 4.10 -5.47
N GLY A 51 2.78 3.80 -5.16
CA GLY A 51 3.23 3.15 -3.95
C GLY A 51 3.30 4.05 -2.71
N GLU A 52 3.57 5.35 -2.82
CA GLU A 52 3.95 6.15 -1.64
C GLU A 52 3.33 7.55 -1.55
N ARG A 53 2.05 7.69 -1.91
CA ARG A 53 1.35 8.95 -1.66
C ARG A 53 1.22 9.21 -0.16
N THR A 54 1.87 10.29 0.28
CA THR A 54 1.79 10.81 1.64
C THR A 54 0.73 11.90 1.70
N LEU A 55 -0.14 11.82 2.70
CA LEU A 55 -1.12 12.82 3.09
C LEU A 55 -0.51 13.64 4.23
N ASP A 56 -0.16 14.88 3.95
CA ASP A 56 0.28 15.82 4.98
C ASP A 56 -0.96 16.40 5.67
N LEU A 57 -1.16 16.04 6.94
CA LEU A 57 -2.29 16.45 7.77
C LEU A 57 -1.80 17.21 9.01
N PRO A 58 -2.66 17.98 9.70
CA PRO A 58 -2.24 18.69 10.91
C PRO A 58 -1.65 17.74 11.96
N GLY A 59 -0.36 17.94 12.29
CA GLY A 59 0.36 17.16 13.30
C GLY A 59 0.82 15.77 12.86
N VAL A 60 0.52 15.30 11.64
CA VAL A 60 0.84 13.94 11.21
C VAL A 60 0.95 13.78 9.70
N LYS A 61 1.92 12.98 9.26
CA LYS A 61 1.99 12.49 7.88
C LYS A 61 1.46 11.07 7.81
N LEU A 62 0.53 10.82 6.89
CA LEU A 62 -0.09 9.52 6.71
C LEU A 62 0.15 8.97 5.32
N GLN A 63 0.41 7.68 5.22
CA GLN A 63 0.25 6.95 3.97
C GLN A 63 -0.72 5.81 4.22
N VAL A 64 -1.78 5.78 3.42
CA VAL A 64 -2.89 4.84 3.60
C VAL A 64 -3.05 4.01 2.34
N LYS A 65 -3.09 2.69 2.50
CA LYS A 65 -3.21 1.74 1.41
C LYS A 65 -4.17 0.61 1.75
N ILE A 66 -5.08 0.30 0.85
CA ILE A 66 -5.93 -0.89 0.93
C ILE A 66 -5.24 -2.03 0.17
N ASP A 67 -5.30 -3.24 0.70
CA ASP A 67 -4.83 -4.44 -0.02
C ASP A 67 -5.84 -4.92 -1.07
N ASN A 68 -6.24 -4.01 -1.97
CA ASN A 68 -7.23 -4.27 -3.02
C ASN A 68 -6.65 -4.12 -4.43
N GLN A 69 -5.34 -4.29 -4.59
CA GLN A 69 -4.71 -4.27 -5.90
C GLN A 69 -5.29 -5.41 -6.75
N LEU A 70 -6.00 -5.06 -7.81
CA LEU A 70 -6.57 -5.99 -8.77
C LEU A 70 -5.69 -6.03 -10.01
N ARG A 71 -5.19 -7.21 -10.37
CA ARG A 71 -4.58 -7.45 -11.68
C ARG A 71 -5.69 -7.87 -12.64
N THR A 72 -5.83 -7.14 -13.73
CA THR A 72 -6.81 -7.40 -14.79
C THR A 72 -6.15 -7.90 -16.07
N TYR A 73 -4.85 -7.68 -16.23
CA TYR A 73 -4.08 -8.23 -17.36
C TYR A 73 -2.64 -8.55 -16.94
N ASP A 74 -2.12 -9.60 -17.54
CA ASP A 74 -0.73 -10.01 -17.48
C ASP A 74 -0.30 -10.43 -18.88
N THR A 75 0.63 -9.69 -19.48
CA THR A 75 1.10 -9.90 -20.86
C THR A 75 2.56 -10.27 -20.83
N GLN A 76 2.89 -11.47 -21.30
CA GLN A 76 4.27 -11.93 -21.49
C GLN A 76 4.64 -11.86 -22.97
N ILE A 77 5.77 -11.26 -23.29
CA ILE A 77 6.28 -11.10 -24.65
C ILE A 77 7.63 -11.81 -24.77
N PHE A 78 7.81 -12.59 -25.83
CA PHE A 78 9.09 -13.20 -26.17
C PHE A 78 9.39 -12.90 -27.63
N PHE A 79 10.55 -12.29 -27.90
CA PHE A 79 10.92 -11.82 -29.25
C PHE A 79 9.83 -11.02 -29.97
N GLY A 80 9.16 -10.10 -29.25
CA GLY A 80 8.12 -9.24 -29.83
C GLY A 80 6.76 -9.90 -30.06
N LEU A 81 6.61 -11.19 -29.75
CA LEU A 81 5.35 -11.92 -29.86
C LEU A 81 4.71 -12.14 -28.49
N PRO A 82 3.40 -11.87 -28.32
CA PRO A 82 2.70 -12.16 -27.07
C PRO A 82 2.62 -13.68 -26.88
N LEU A 83 3.26 -14.21 -25.84
CA LEU A 83 3.21 -15.63 -25.49
C LEU A 83 1.94 -15.98 -24.73
N SER A 84 1.50 -15.10 -23.83
CA SER A 84 0.31 -15.31 -23.03
C SER A 84 -0.30 -13.97 -22.60
N VAL A 85 -1.63 -13.96 -22.56
CA VAL A 85 -2.44 -12.92 -21.92
C VAL A 85 -3.30 -13.62 -20.90
N ASP A 86 -3.11 -13.32 -19.62
CA ASP A 86 -4.05 -13.72 -18.56
C ASP A 86 -5.04 -12.57 -18.32
N PRO A 87 -6.28 -12.66 -18.80
CA PRO A 87 -7.28 -11.60 -18.63
C PRO A 87 -8.03 -11.71 -17.29
N ARG A 88 -7.65 -12.66 -16.42
CA ARG A 88 -8.40 -12.90 -15.19
C ARG A 88 -8.15 -11.78 -14.19
N ASN A 89 -9.24 -11.40 -13.54
CA ASN A 89 -9.25 -10.56 -12.36
C ASN A 89 -8.68 -11.35 -11.17
N VAL A 90 -7.47 -11.00 -10.74
CA VAL A 90 -6.75 -11.66 -9.64
C VAL A 90 -6.26 -10.62 -8.64
N TYR A 91 -6.53 -10.83 -7.35
CA TYR A 91 -5.90 -10.10 -6.27
C TYR A 91 -4.57 -10.80 -5.92
N PRO A 92 -3.40 -10.22 -6.27
CA PRO A 92 -2.13 -10.93 -6.22
C PRO A 92 -1.51 -10.98 -4.81
N LYS A 93 -1.99 -10.17 -3.86
CA LYS A 93 -1.44 -10.06 -2.50
C LYS A 93 -2.47 -10.41 -1.44
N ASN A 94 -2.01 -11.14 -0.42
CA ASN A 94 -2.59 -11.38 0.91
C ASN A 94 -4.14 -11.33 1.06
N HIS A 95 -4.86 -11.83 0.06
CA HIS A 95 -6.31 -11.92 0.12
C HIS A 95 -6.73 -13.03 1.09
N ARG A 96 -7.27 -12.63 2.24
CA ARG A 96 -8.05 -13.52 3.11
C ARG A 96 -9.52 -13.30 2.78
N PRO A 97 -10.25 -14.32 2.29
CA PRO A 97 -11.67 -14.18 2.00
C PRO A 97 -12.44 -13.61 3.19
N GLY A 98 -13.29 -12.61 2.95
CA GLY A 98 -14.11 -11.96 3.97
C GLY A 98 -13.38 -10.99 4.91
N LYS A 99 -12.09 -10.72 4.68
CA LYS A 99 -11.30 -9.78 5.47
C LYS A 99 -10.70 -8.69 4.58
N THR A 100 -10.69 -7.47 5.08
CA THR A 100 -10.01 -6.34 4.46
C THR A 100 -8.95 -5.83 5.41
N ARG A 101 -7.72 -5.67 4.90
CA ARG A 101 -6.64 -5.02 5.64
C ARG A 101 -6.30 -3.68 5.00
N ILE A 102 -6.24 -2.65 5.83
CA ILE A 102 -5.82 -1.31 5.45
C ILE A 102 -4.53 -0.99 6.18
N PHE A 103 -3.47 -0.73 5.42
CA PHE A 103 -2.18 -0.30 5.95
C PHE A 103 -2.21 1.21 6.17
N VAL A 104 -1.75 1.63 7.34
CA VAL A 104 -1.73 3.02 7.78
C VAL A 104 -0.32 3.28 8.31
N ASN A 105 0.53 3.85 7.47
CA ASN A 105 1.85 4.28 7.88
C ASN A 105 1.74 5.68 8.45
N VAL A 106 2.18 5.86 9.69
CA VAL A 106 1.99 7.08 10.47
C VAL A 106 3.35 7.65 10.85
N THR A 107 3.60 8.91 10.52
CA THR A 107 4.74 9.67 11.02
C THR A 107 4.22 10.87 11.80
N PRO A 108 4.12 10.79 13.14
CA PRO A 108 3.57 11.88 13.94
C PRO A 108 4.60 12.99 14.11
N GLU A 109 4.13 14.23 14.23
CA GLU A 109 5.00 15.38 14.54
C GLU A 109 5.25 15.51 16.06
N THR A 110 4.41 14.88 16.88
CA THR A 110 4.47 14.88 18.35
C THR A 110 4.51 13.46 18.90
N GLY A 111 4.93 13.29 20.16
CA GLY A 111 4.95 12.00 20.85
C GLY A 111 3.61 11.64 21.50
N ALA A 112 2.58 12.46 21.26
CA ALA A 112 1.28 12.40 21.94
C ALA A 112 0.19 11.74 21.09
N PHE A 113 0.54 11.24 19.90
CA PHE A 113 -0.43 10.51 19.08
C PHE A 113 -0.74 9.15 19.67
N VAL A 114 -2.03 8.83 19.80
CA VAL A 114 -2.52 7.52 20.24
C VAL A 114 -3.33 6.90 19.12
N PHE A 115 -2.95 5.68 18.76
CA PHE A 115 -3.65 4.83 17.81
C PHE A 115 -4.59 3.87 18.54
N ARG A 116 -5.89 4.01 18.31
CA ARG A 116 -7.01 3.24 18.87
C ARG A 116 -7.71 2.48 17.74
N PRO A 117 -7.23 1.29 17.34
CA PRO A 117 -7.67 0.66 16.11
C PRO A 117 -9.19 0.42 16.06
N LEU A 118 -9.81 0.02 17.18
CA LEU A 118 -11.24 -0.30 17.26
C LEU A 118 -12.17 0.92 17.09
N MET A 119 -11.63 2.13 17.08
CA MET A 119 -12.40 3.35 16.79
C MET A 119 -12.34 3.74 15.31
N ALA A 120 -11.60 2.99 14.48
CA ALA A 120 -11.54 3.25 13.05
C ALA A 120 -12.75 2.66 12.34
N SER A 121 -13.26 3.36 11.33
CA SER A 121 -14.34 2.85 10.52
C SER A 121 -14.05 2.94 9.03
N LEU A 122 -14.46 1.90 8.31
CA LEU A 122 -14.36 1.78 6.86
C LEU A 122 -15.76 1.88 6.27
N VAL A 123 -15.97 2.83 5.37
CA VAL A 123 -17.16 2.90 4.53
C VAL A 123 -16.84 2.23 3.20
N ALA A 124 -17.68 1.28 2.79
CA ALA A 124 -17.60 0.62 1.48
C ALA A 124 -19.02 0.44 0.92
N GLY A 125 -19.33 1.19 -0.15
CA GLY A 125 -20.71 1.41 -0.60
C GLY A 125 -21.50 2.16 0.48
N ASP A 126 -22.75 1.74 0.70
CA ASP A 126 -23.65 2.36 1.70
C ASP A 126 -23.47 1.80 3.13
N LYS A 127 -22.41 1.04 3.37
CA LYS A 127 -22.19 0.34 4.65
C LYS A 127 -20.94 0.84 5.34
N GLN A 128 -21.04 1.00 6.65
CA GLN A 128 -19.93 1.31 7.54
C GLN A 128 -19.56 0.06 8.35
N TYR A 129 -18.26 -0.22 8.42
CA TYR A 129 -17.68 -1.36 9.12
C TYR A 129 -16.69 -0.84 10.15
N GLN A 130 -16.76 -1.37 11.37
CA GLN A 130 -15.78 -1.07 12.41
C GLN A 130 -14.56 -1.97 12.23
N ALA A 131 -13.37 -1.43 12.55
CA ALA A 131 -12.17 -2.25 12.61
C ALA A 131 -12.28 -3.26 13.75
N VAL A 132 -11.82 -4.49 13.50
CA VAL A 132 -11.86 -5.57 14.49
C VAL A 132 -10.52 -5.74 15.22
N ARG A 133 -9.42 -5.33 14.59
CA ARG A 133 -8.05 -5.42 15.14
C ARG A 133 -7.14 -4.37 14.54
N GLY A 134 -6.10 -4.02 15.29
CA GLY A 134 -4.97 -3.22 14.82
C GLY A 134 -3.66 -4.00 14.97
N TYR A 135 -2.72 -3.76 14.05
CA TYR A 135 -1.40 -4.37 14.10
C TYR A 135 -0.30 -3.35 13.89
N GLN A 136 0.85 -3.60 14.52
CA GLN A 136 2.13 -2.99 14.17
C GLN A 136 2.97 -4.02 13.41
N PHE A 137 3.45 -3.61 12.23
CA PHE A 137 4.42 -4.36 11.47
C PHE A 137 5.84 -3.93 11.84
N GLY A 138 6.71 -4.90 12.04
CA GLY A 138 8.08 -4.65 12.45
C GLY A 138 8.90 -5.93 12.48
N MET A 139 10.19 -5.78 12.72
CA MET A 139 11.06 -6.91 13.01
C MET A 139 11.07 -7.12 14.52
N TRP A 140 10.64 -8.29 14.96
CA TRP A 140 10.45 -8.61 16.37
C TRP A 140 11.43 -9.69 16.83
N ASP A 141 12.07 -9.47 17.97
CA ASP A 141 12.86 -10.50 18.64
C ASP A 141 11.90 -11.49 19.32
N THR A 142 11.99 -12.75 18.91
CA THR A 142 11.14 -13.85 19.40
C THR A 142 11.89 -14.76 20.38
N THR A 143 13.16 -14.46 20.69
CA THR A 143 14.01 -15.27 21.56
C THR A 143 13.83 -14.93 23.03
N LYS A 144 13.30 -13.73 23.33
CA LYS A 144 12.95 -13.29 24.67
C LYS A 144 11.47 -13.56 24.95
N ASN A 145 11.13 -13.75 26.22
CA ASN A 145 9.73 -13.93 26.65
C ASN A 145 8.82 -12.74 26.31
N GLU A 146 9.42 -11.56 26.10
CA GLU A 146 8.74 -10.35 25.69
C GLU A 146 9.16 -9.98 24.27
N TRP A 147 8.16 -9.78 23.41
CA TRP A 147 8.36 -9.41 22.02
C TRP A 147 8.84 -7.97 21.95
N GLN A 148 10.11 -7.77 21.65
CA GLN A 148 10.71 -6.45 21.46
C GLN A 148 10.90 -6.16 19.98
N LEU A 149 10.58 -4.93 19.58
CA LEU A 149 10.94 -4.42 18.27
C LEU A 149 12.47 -4.27 18.21
N VAL A 150 13.08 -4.82 17.17
CA VAL A 150 14.54 -4.79 16.95
C VAL A 150 14.85 -4.35 15.53
N GLU A 151 16.02 -3.77 15.32
CA GLU A 151 16.46 -3.32 13.99
C GLU A 151 16.97 -4.47 13.10
N SER A 152 17.53 -5.51 13.72
CA SER A 152 18.09 -6.67 13.01
C SER A 152 18.02 -7.94 13.88
N GLY A 153 18.14 -9.11 13.25
CA GLY A 153 18.20 -10.41 13.93
C GLY A 153 16.87 -10.98 14.43
N GLY A 154 15.76 -10.24 14.28
CA GLY A 154 14.40 -10.69 14.59
C GLY A 154 13.65 -11.25 13.37
N LYS A 155 12.34 -11.43 13.54
CA LYS A 155 11.42 -11.90 12.49
C LYS A 155 10.40 -10.81 12.12
N TRP A 156 10.20 -10.59 10.83
CA TRP A 156 9.18 -9.68 10.33
C TRP A 156 7.77 -10.22 10.58
N GLU A 157 7.00 -9.54 11.44
CA GLU A 157 5.65 -9.96 11.81
C GLU A 157 4.71 -8.78 12.06
N HIS A 158 3.41 -9.06 11.93
CA HIS A 158 2.34 -8.16 12.36
C HIS A 158 1.92 -8.56 13.78
N ARG A 159 2.07 -7.65 14.74
CA ARG A 159 1.71 -7.89 16.14
C ARG A 159 0.50 -7.06 16.52
N ASP A 160 -0.45 -7.69 17.21
CA ASP A 160 -1.66 -7.02 17.68
C ASP A 160 -1.26 -5.92 18.66
N VAL A 161 -1.75 -4.70 18.45
CA VAL A 161 -1.44 -3.56 19.31
C VAL A 161 -2.45 -3.40 20.46
N GLY A 162 -3.47 -4.26 20.53
CA GLY A 162 -4.51 -4.21 21.52
C GLY A 162 -5.46 -3.02 21.33
N THR A 163 -5.90 -2.44 22.44
CA THR A 163 -6.89 -1.36 22.46
C THR A 163 -6.33 -0.01 22.08
N GLU A 164 -5.08 0.27 22.50
CA GLU A 164 -4.41 1.55 22.30
C GLU A 164 -2.92 1.34 22.10
N PHE A 165 -2.32 2.17 21.26
CA PHE A 165 -0.90 2.17 20.97
C PHE A 165 -0.36 3.59 20.86
N VAL A 166 0.60 3.93 21.71
CA VAL A 166 1.17 5.28 21.77
C VAL A 166 2.31 5.41 20.75
N LEU A 167 2.22 6.43 19.90
CA LEU A 167 3.26 6.79 18.93
C LEU A 167 4.26 7.75 19.59
N ALA A 168 5.00 7.21 20.57
CA ALA A 168 5.80 8.00 21.50
C ALA A 168 7.00 8.76 20.87
N SER A 169 7.41 8.41 19.65
CA SER A 169 8.59 8.96 18.99
C SER A 169 8.19 9.87 17.82
N PRO A 170 8.27 11.20 17.99
CA PRO A 170 8.07 12.16 16.91
C PRO A 170 8.99 11.87 15.71
N GLY A 171 8.49 12.05 14.49
CA GLY A 171 9.26 11.88 13.26
C GLY A 171 9.57 10.43 12.88
N THR A 172 9.27 9.45 13.75
CA THR A 172 9.44 8.03 13.45
C THR A 172 8.25 7.51 12.64
N ARG A 173 8.52 6.75 11.58
CA ARG A 173 7.48 6.08 10.79
C ARG A 173 7.03 4.80 11.47
N TYR A 174 5.78 4.75 11.89
CA TYR A 174 5.11 3.56 12.41
C TYR A 174 4.37 2.85 11.28
N LEU A 175 4.63 1.56 11.10
CA LEU A 175 3.96 0.73 10.09
C LEU A 175 2.77 0.03 10.74
N LEU A 176 1.58 0.62 10.63
CA LEU A 176 0.37 0.09 11.27
C LEU A 176 -0.58 -0.51 10.22
N SER A 177 -1.51 -1.33 10.68
CA SER A 177 -2.62 -1.79 9.84
C SER A 177 -3.87 -2.05 10.66
N LEU A 178 -5.02 -1.91 10.00
CA LEU A 178 -6.35 -2.19 10.52
C LEU A 178 -6.93 -3.39 9.78
N GLU A 179 -7.59 -4.29 10.49
CA GLU A 179 -8.35 -5.39 9.91
C GLU A 179 -9.84 -5.16 10.09
N PHE A 180 -10.63 -5.44 9.06
CA PHE A 180 -12.08 -5.32 9.02
C PHE A 180 -12.70 -6.65 8.55
N ASP A 181 -13.87 -6.99 9.10
CA ASP A 181 -14.64 -8.19 8.75
C ASP A 181 -15.57 -7.94 7.56
N VAL A 182 -14.96 -7.54 6.44
CA VAL A 182 -15.63 -7.29 5.18
C VAL A 182 -14.75 -7.80 4.03
N PRO A 183 -15.32 -8.39 2.96
CA PRO A 183 -14.57 -8.68 1.75
C PRO A 183 -13.86 -7.43 1.22
N VAL A 184 -12.70 -7.65 0.60
CA VAL A 184 -11.92 -6.57 -0.04
C VAL A 184 -12.81 -5.77 -1.00
N PRO A 185 -12.93 -4.44 -0.83
CA PRO A 185 -13.74 -3.63 -1.72
C PRO A 185 -13.06 -3.54 -3.09
N SER A 186 -13.86 -3.54 -4.15
CA SER A 186 -13.34 -3.40 -5.52
C SER A 186 -12.54 -2.10 -5.65
N PRO A 187 -11.31 -2.14 -6.18
CA PRO A 187 -10.51 -0.93 -6.38
C PRO A 187 -11.10 0.03 -7.42
N GLU A 188 -12.05 -0.43 -8.23
CA GLU A 188 -12.79 0.37 -9.21
C GLU A 188 -13.92 1.20 -8.57
N SER A 189 -14.24 0.95 -7.29
CA SER A 189 -15.29 1.68 -6.57
C SER A 189 -14.82 3.08 -6.15
N HIS A 190 -15.72 4.05 -6.28
CA HIS A 190 -15.55 5.41 -5.73
C HIS A 190 -16.11 5.56 -4.31
N ASP A 191 -16.85 4.56 -3.83
CA ASP A 191 -17.58 4.61 -2.57
C ASP A 191 -16.78 3.93 -1.45
N ILE A 192 -15.50 4.27 -1.33
CA ILE A 192 -14.63 3.75 -0.29
C ILE A 192 -14.06 4.93 0.50
N ALA A 193 -14.22 4.89 1.82
CA ALA A 193 -13.64 5.88 2.71
C ALA A 193 -13.20 5.27 4.04
N LEU A 194 -12.17 5.84 4.65
CA LEU A 194 -11.63 5.47 5.94
C LEU A 194 -11.72 6.66 6.88
N ASP A 195 -12.39 6.47 8.01
CA ASP A 195 -12.43 7.44 9.09
C ASP A 195 -11.45 7.01 10.20
N LEU A 196 -10.41 7.81 10.37
CA LEU A 196 -9.42 7.69 11.45
C LEU A 196 -9.58 8.79 12.52
N SER A 197 -10.61 9.64 12.40
CA SER A 197 -10.78 10.84 13.21
C SER A 197 -10.81 10.55 14.71
N ALA A 198 -11.32 9.39 15.13
CA ALA A 198 -11.32 8.91 16.52
C ALA A 198 -10.22 7.88 16.82
N ALA A 199 -9.73 7.20 15.77
CA ALA A 199 -8.75 6.13 15.87
C ALA A 199 -7.31 6.60 15.95
N LEU A 200 -7.00 7.81 15.49
CA LEU A 200 -5.66 8.37 15.53
C LEU A 200 -5.75 9.84 15.91
N ARG A 201 -5.37 10.15 17.15
CA ARG A 201 -5.48 11.50 17.72
C ARG A 201 -4.23 11.89 18.49
N ASP A 202 -3.87 13.16 18.39
CA ASP A 202 -2.96 13.81 19.32
C ASP A 202 -3.72 14.09 20.63
N THR A 203 -3.26 13.52 21.75
CA THR A 203 -3.93 13.70 23.05
C THR A 203 -3.49 14.93 23.82
N GLU A 204 -2.37 15.56 23.45
CA GLU A 204 -1.83 16.72 24.14
C GLU A 204 -2.17 18.04 23.42
N ASN A 205 -2.29 18.01 22.09
CA ASN A 205 -2.65 19.17 21.31
C ASN A 205 -4.13 19.17 20.92
N THR A 206 -4.98 19.65 21.84
CA THR A 206 -6.43 19.83 21.61
C THR A 206 -6.79 20.88 20.56
N GLY A 207 -5.82 21.67 20.09
CA GLY A 207 -6.00 22.64 19.01
C GLY A 207 -6.01 22.01 17.61
N ASN A 208 -5.50 20.78 17.46
CA ASN A 208 -5.52 20.09 16.18
C ASN A 208 -6.91 19.55 15.87
N PRO A 209 -7.48 19.83 14.67
CA PRO A 209 -8.75 19.24 14.28
C PRO A 209 -8.61 17.71 14.16
N PRO A 210 -9.70 16.95 14.36
CA PRO A 210 -9.71 15.53 14.06
C PRO A 210 -9.28 15.27 12.61
N LEU A 211 -8.68 14.11 12.35
CA LEU A 211 -8.27 13.75 11.01
C LEU A 211 -9.49 13.75 10.07
N PRO A 212 -9.36 14.33 8.86
CA PRO A 212 -10.43 14.33 7.89
C PRO A 212 -10.71 12.92 7.37
N LEU A 213 -11.89 12.73 6.79
CA LEU A 213 -12.24 11.48 6.12
C LEU A 213 -11.29 11.24 4.94
N ILE A 214 -10.65 10.07 4.93
CA ILE A 214 -9.75 9.65 3.86
C ILE A 214 -10.59 8.92 2.83
N ARG A 215 -10.67 9.43 1.61
CA ARG A 215 -11.40 8.83 0.49
C ARG A 215 -10.45 8.04 -0.38
N PHE A 216 -10.98 7.11 -1.17
CA PHE A 216 -10.18 6.38 -2.14
C PHE A 216 -10.72 6.56 -3.56
N ALA A 217 -9.80 6.74 -4.50
CA ALA A 217 -10.11 6.85 -5.90
C ALA A 217 -9.52 5.67 -6.68
N PRO A 218 -10.21 5.18 -7.72
CA PRO A 218 -9.68 4.15 -8.60
C PRO A 218 -8.52 4.72 -9.43
N VAL A 219 -7.37 4.06 -9.37
CA VAL A 219 -6.21 4.37 -10.19
C VAL A 219 -5.72 3.13 -10.92
N ARG A 220 -5.18 3.34 -12.12
CA ARG A 220 -4.54 2.27 -12.88
C ARG A 220 -3.09 2.13 -12.49
N TRP A 221 -2.64 0.89 -12.36
CA TRP A 221 -1.23 0.56 -12.19
C TRP A 221 -0.75 -0.31 -13.35
N LYS A 222 0.53 -0.16 -13.69
CA LYS A 222 1.22 -0.97 -14.69
C LYS A 222 2.65 -1.19 -14.23
N GLU A 223 3.11 -2.42 -14.33
CA GLU A 223 4.46 -2.85 -13.94
C GLU A 223 5.05 -3.68 -15.07
N GLY A 224 6.26 -3.32 -15.52
CA GLY A 224 6.99 -4.10 -16.51
C GLY A 224 7.77 -5.24 -15.87
N TYR A 225 7.95 -6.34 -16.60
CA TYR A 225 8.98 -7.33 -16.31
C TYR A 225 10.31 -6.77 -16.86
N THR A 226 11.30 -6.59 -15.98
CA THR A 226 12.69 -6.25 -16.34
C THR A 226 13.49 -7.50 -16.63
#